data_AF-A0A0R2FKJ2-F1
#
_entry.id   AF-A0A0R2FKJ2-F1
#
_cell.length_a   1.000
_cell.length_b   1.000
_cell.length_c   1.000
_cell.angle_alpha   90.00
_cell.angle_beta   90.00
_cell.angle_gamma   90.00
#
_symmetry.space_group_name_H-M   'P 1'
#
loop_
_entity.id
_entity.type
_entity.pdbx_description
1 polymer ?
#
loop_
_entity_poly.entity_id
_entity_poly.type
_entity_poly.pdbx_seq_one_letter_code
_entity_poly.pdbx_strand_id
1 'polypeptide(L)' 'MTFWEDQIAPKLIDNKNVLVAAHGNSLRALTKYIENISDDDIMDVEIATGQPIVYDMNTDLTINSKTLL' A
#
# COMPACT_ATOMS: atom_id res chain seq x y z
N MET A 1 -10.86 -6.51 -11.38
CA MET A 1 -10.71 -5.36 -10.48
C MET A 1 -10.06 -5.84 -9.21
N THR A 2 -9.04 -5.11 -8.75
CA THR A 2 -8.37 -5.41 -7.48
C THR A 2 -9.08 -4.70 -6.33
N PHE A 3 -8.90 -5.18 -5.09
CA PHE A 3 -9.47 -4.49 -3.91
C PHE A 3 -8.95 -3.04 -3.78
N TRP A 4 -7.74 -2.77 -4.28
CA TRP A 4 -7.20 -1.42 -4.38
C TRP A 4 -8.08 -0.51 -5.23
N GLU A 5 -8.34 -0.92 -6.48
CA GLU A 5 -9.12 -0.16 -7.47
C GLU A 5 -10.56 0.07 -6.99
N ASP A 6 -11.16 -0.92 -6.34
CA ASP A 6 -12.57 -0.88 -5.95
C ASP A 6 -12.84 -0.16 -4.62
N GLN A 7 -11.90 -0.23 -3.67
CA GLN A 7 -12.18 0.15 -2.28
C GLN A 7 -11.22 1.18 -1.70
N ILE A 8 -9.96 1.20 -2.12
CA ILE A 8 -8.93 2.06 -1.52
C ILE A 8 -8.73 3.31 -2.36
N ALA A 9 -8.40 3.15 -3.64
CA ALA A 9 -8.12 4.25 -4.57
C ALA A 9 -9.26 5.29 -4.63
N PRO A 10 -10.55 4.92 -4.74
CA PRO A 10 -11.63 5.91 -4.77
C PRO A 10 -11.72 6.74 -3.48
N LYS A 11 -11.40 6.15 -2.33
CA LYS A 11 -11.43 6.86 -1.03
C LYS A 11 -10.25 7.81 -0.89
N LEU A 12 -9.07 7.42 -1.37
CA LEU A 12 -7.90 8.29 -1.41
C LEU A 12 -8.13 9.50 -2.33
N ILE A 13 -8.73 9.28 -3.51
CA ILE A 13 -9.12 10.36 -4.44
C ILE A 13 -10.15 11.29 -3.80
N ASP A 14 -11.06 10.76 -2.97
CA ASP A 14 -12.03 11.53 -2.17
C ASP A 14 -11.39 12.18 -0.90
N ASN A 15 -10.05 12.27 -0.86
CA ASN A 15 -9.26 12.90 0.19
C ASN A 15 -9.53 12.32 1.60
N LYS A 16 -9.83 11.02 1.67
CA LYS A 16 -10.02 10.28 2.93
C LYS A 16 -8.77 9.52 3.32
N ASN A 17 -8.52 9.46 4.62
CA ASN A 17 -7.51 8.57 5.18
C ASN A 17 -8.04 7.12 5.22
N VAL A 18 -7.23 6.17 4.76
CA VAL A 18 -7.58 4.74 4.72
C VAL A 18 -6.61 3.96 5.61
N LEU A 19 -7.15 3.22 6.59
CA LEU A 19 -6.41 2.23 7.36
C LEU A 19 -6.66 0.84 6.78
N VAL A 20 -5.60 0.11 6.45
CA VAL A 20 -5.66 -1.29 6.01
C VAL A 20 -5.04 -2.18 7.08
N ALA A 21 -5.86 -3.01 7.73
CA ALA A 21 -5.40 -4.03 8.65
C ALA A 21 -5.64 -5.42 8.03
N ALA A 22 -4.55 -6.15 7.76
CA ALA A 22 -4.59 -7.44 7.08
C ALA A 22 -3.40 -8.32 7.50
N HIS A 23 -3.17 -9.41 6.77
CA HIS A 23 -2.04 -10.33 6.99
C HIS A 23 -0.84 -10.00 6.09
N GLY A 24 0.34 -10.50 6.46
CA GLY A 24 1.61 -10.20 5.78
C GLY A 24 1.59 -10.41 4.26
N ASN A 25 1.05 -11.53 3.78
CA ASN A 25 0.99 -11.80 2.33
C ASN A 25 0.08 -10.82 1.57
N SER A 26 -1.06 -10.46 2.16
CA SER A 26 -1.98 -9.49 1.55
C SER A 26 -1.38 -8.08 1.55
N LEU A 27 -0.74 -7.68 2.65
CA LEU A 27 -0.05 -6.39 2.74
C LEU A 27 1.15 -6.32 1.79
N ARG A 28 1.90 -7.42 1.64
CA ARG A 28 2.99 -7.54 0.67
C ARG A 28 2.48 -7.43 -0.76
N ALA A 29 1.39 -8.12 -1.11
CA ALA A 29 0.78 -8.02 -2.43
C ALA A 29 0.29 -6.58 -2.74
N LEU A 30 -0.31 -5.91 -1.74
CA LEU A 30 -0.72 -4.52 -1.87
C LEU A 30 0.49 -3.60 -2.06
N THR A 31 1.52 -3.77 -1.24
CA THR A 31 2.79 -3.02 -1.31
C THR A 31 3.44 -3.20 -2.68
N LYS A 32 3.52 -4.44 -3.18
CA LYS A 32 4.03 -4.76 -4.52
C LYS A 32 3.35 -3.92 -5.60
N TYR A 33 2.03 -3.88 -5.55
CA TYR A 33 1.22 -3.19 -6.55
C TYR A 33 1.42 -1.67 -6.50
N ILE A 34 1.36 -1.06 -5.31
CA ILE A 34 1.43 0.41 -5.17
C ILE A 34 2.85 0.97 -5.33
N GLU A 35 3.88 0.19 -4.98
CA GLU A 35 5.29 0.56 -5.19
C GLU A 35 5.84 0.08 -6.54
N ASN A 36 5.03 -0.62 -7.34
CA ASN A 36 5.43 -1.20 -8.63
C ASN A 36 6.68 -2.10 -8.53
N ILE A 37 6.73 -2.94 -7.48
CA ILE A 37 7.83 -3.87 -7.21
C ILE A 37 7.73 -5.06 -8.17
N SER A 38 8.87 -5.51 -8.70
CA SER A 38 8.93 -6.66 -9.60
C SER A 38 8.62 -7.98 -8.88
N ASP A 39 8.35 -9.05 -9.63
CA ASP A 39 8.19 -10.40 -9.05
C ASP A 39 9.48 -10.94 -8.45
N ASP A 40 10.63 -10.49 -8.91
CA ASP A 40 11.93 -10.94 -8.39
C ASP A 40 12.24 -10.22 -7.07
N ASP A 41 11.93 -8.92 -6.98
CA ASP A 41 12.25 -8.09 -5.81
C ASP A 41 11.25 -8.26 -4.65
N ILE A 42 10.03 -8.74 -4.92
CA ILE A 42 8.99 -8.87 -3.88
C ILE A 42 9.34 -9.89 -2.80
N MET A 43 10.23 -10.83 -3.12
CA MET A 43 10.71 -11.86 -2.19
C MET A 43 11.47 -11.25 -1.01
N ASP A 44 12.12 -10.11 -1.22
CA ASP A 44 12.93 -9.41 -0.20
C ASP A 44 12.11 -8.40 0.61
N VAL A 45 10.82 -8.24 0.31
CA VAL A 45 9.95 -7.29 1.02
C VAL A 45 9.44 -7.90 2.33
N GLU A 46 9.99 -7.43 3.45
CA GLU A 46 9.51 -7.77 4.78
C GLU A 46 8.46 -6.78 5.28
N ILE A 47 7.34 -7.31 5.78
CA ILE A 47 6.30 -6.53 6.46
C ILE A 47 6.36 -6.92 7.94
N ALA A 48 6.96 -6.05 8.76
CA ALA A 48 7.09 -6.28 10.19
C ALA A 48 5.72 -6.35 10.87
N THR A 49 5.57 -7.27 11.82
CA THR A 49 4.30 -7.43 12.55
C THR A 49 4.12 -6.27 13.52
N GLY A 50 2.97 -5.60 13.45
CA GLY A 50 2.60 -4.53 14.38
C GLY A 50 3.32 -3.21 14.14
N GLN A 51 4.13 -3.09 13.09
CA GLN A 51 4.74 -1.83 12.68
C GLN A 51 3.86 -1.12 11.65
N PRO A 52 3.34 0.10 11.92
CA PRO A 52 2.58 0.83 10.93
C PRO A 52 3.46 1.31 9.78
N ILE A 53 2.96 1.15 8.55
CA ILE A 53 3.55 1.72 7.34
C ILE A 53 2.58 2.79 6.83
N VAL A 54 3.06 4.03 6.72
CA VAL A 54 2.29 5.17 6.25
C VAL A 54 2.75 5.53 4.85
N TYR A 55 1.82 5.55 3.91
CA TYR A 55 2.01 6.06 2.56
C TYR A 55 1.25 7.37 2.42
N ASP A 56 1.97 8.46 2.19
CA ASP A 56 1.36 9.69 1.68
C ASP A 56 1.37 9.61 0.16
N MET A 57 0.23 9.85 -0.47
CA MET A 57 0.06 9.74 -1.91
C MET A 57 -0.41 11.05 -2.51
N ASN A 58 0.02 11.29 -3.75
CA ASN A 58 -0.46 12.38 -4.58
C ASN A 58 -1.87 12.08 -5.11
N THR A 59 -2.52 13.08 -5.70
CA THR A 59 -3.88 12.94 -6.27
C THR A 59 -3.95 11.94 -7.43
N ASP A 60 -2.84 11.65 -8.09
CA ASP A 60 -2.71 10.64 -9.14
C ASP A 60 -2.36 9.24 -8.59
N LEU A 61 -2.41 9.07 -7.26
CA LEU A 61 -2.09 7.85 -6.52
C LEU A 61 -0.61 7.43 -6.58
N THR A 62 0.28 8.30 -7.08
CA THR A 62 1.72 8.09 -6.92
C THR A 62 2.14 8.31 -5.47
N ILE A 63 3.10 7.52 -4.98
CA ILE A 63 3.61 7.65 -3.61
C ILE A 63 4.46 8.92 -3.52
N ASN A 64 4.07 9.84 -2.64
CA ASN A 64 4.85 11.02 -2.29
C ASN A 64 5.90 10.68 -1.22
N SER A 65 5.50 9.97 -0.17
CA SER A 65 6.40 9.52 0.90
C SER A 65 5.95 8.21 1.53
N LYS A 66 6.93 7.48 2.07
CA LYS A 66 6.74 6.26 2.85
C LYS A 66 7.44 6.43 4.20
N THR A 67 6.72 6.23 5.28
CA THR A 67 7.25 6.30 6.65
C THR A 67 6.91 5.04 7.43
N LEU A 68 7.88 4.48 8.13
CA LEU A 68 7.66 3.43 9.12
C LEU A 68 7.53 4.10 10.49
N LEU A 69 6.44 3.80 11.21
CA LEU A 69 6.21 4.30 12.56
C LEU A 69 6.67 3.31 13.64
#